data_AF-A0A945JY33-F1
#
_entry.id   AF-A0A945JY33-F1
#
_cell.length_a   1.000
_cell.length_b   1.000
_cell.length_c   1.000
_cell.angle_alpha   90.00
_cell.angle_beta   90.00
_cell.angle_gamma   90.00
#
_symmetry.space_group_name_H-M   'P 1'
#
loop_
_entity.id
_entity.type
_entity.pdbx_description
1 polymer ?
#
loop_
_entity_poly.entity_id
_entity_poly.type
_entity_poly.pdbx_seq_one_letter_code
_entity_poly.pdbx_strand_id
1 'polypeptide(L)'
;METILVPIACLLLLGGFFIAIIHPILTRKHAWVRPTNKARSTIELTEQKEQLYSSLRELSFDHSLGKISDADFETLRIDLEAQALTTLKQLDGLEAGPADADLDAQIVADLRSVQVESPEEGAAPAAANFCPACGTARQRSHKFCAHCGSAFATVS
;
A
#
# COMPACT_ATOMS: atom_id res chain seq x y z
N MET A 1 12.52 -62.75 28.14
CA MET A 1 12.66 -61.37 28.66
C MET A 1 12.62 -60.35 27.52
N GLU A 2 13.27 -60.61 26.39
CA GLU A 2 13.26 -59.72 25.21
C GLU A 2 11.86 -59.47 24.62
N THR A 3 10.97 -60.47 24.67
CA THR A 3 9.59 -60.37 24.14
C THR A 3 8.69 -59.39 24.87
N ILE A 4 9.00 -59.06 26.13
CA ILE A 4 8.22 -58.10 26.95
C ILE A 4 8.81 -56.68 26.84
N LEU A 5 10.09 -56.58 26.48
CA LEU A 5 10.80 -55.30 26.39
C LEU A 5 10.37 -54.49 25.15
N VAL A 6 10.15 -55.17 24.02
CA VAL A 6 9.69 -54.56 22.76
C VAL A 6 8.31 -53.88 22.89
N PRO A 7 7.25 -54.51 23.41
CA PRO A 7 5.94 -53.86 23.52
C PRO A 7 5.94 -52.67 24.49
N ILE A 8 6.75 -52.74 25.56
CA ILE A 8 6.92 -51.63 26.50
C ILE A 8 7.60 -50.43 25.81
N ALA A 9 8.65 -50.67 25.02
CA ALA A 9 9.31 -49.62 24.26
C ALA A 9 8.37 -48.96 23.24
N CYS A 10 7.55 -49.77 22.54
CA CYS A 10 6.52 -49.25 21.64
C CYS A 10 5.47 -48.40 22.35
N LEU A 11 4.98 -48.83 23.51
CA LEU A 11 4.00 -48.07 24.29
C LEU A 11 4.56 -46.74 24.80
N LEU A 12 5.83 -46.70 25.22
CA LEU A 12 6.48 -45.46 25.65
C LEU A 12 6.69 -44.49 24.48
N LEU A 13 7.11 -44.97 23.32
CA LEU A 13 7.28 -44.13 22.13
C LEU A 13 5.94 -43.57 21.63
N LEU A 14 4.91 -44.41 21.56
CA LEU A 14 3.57 -43.97 21.17
C LEU A 14 3.01 -42.99 22.20
N GLY A 15 3.10 -43.30 23.49
CA GLY A 15 2.66 -42.40 24.56
C GLY A 15 3.36 -41.05 24.52
N GLY A 16 4.68 -41.03 24.32
CA GLY A 16 5.45 -39.80 24.16
C GLY A 16 5.04 -38.99 22.93
N PHE A 17 4.81 -39.66 21.79
CA PHE A 17 4.32 -39.01 20.57
C PHE A 17 2.93 -38.40 20.74
N PHE A 18 2.00 -39.15 21.34
CA PHE A 18 0.67 -38.66 21.66
C PHE A 18 0.74 -37.48 22.64
N ILE A 19 1.58 -37.54 23.67
CA ILE A 19 1.78 -36.41 24.59
C ILE A 19 2.38 -35.21 23.84
N ALA A 20 3.36 -35.39 22.97
CA ALA A 20 3.95 -34.29 22.20
C ALA A 20 2.93 -33.61 21.25
N ILE A 21 1.93 -34.34 20.76
CA ILE A 21 0.84 -33.80 19.92
C ILE A 21 -0.29 -33.20 20.76
N ILE A 22 -0.65 -33.84 21.87
CA ILE A 22 -1.79 -33.46 22.71
C ILE A 22 -1.41 -32.30 23.65
N HIS A 23 -0.17 -32.26 24.12
CA HIS A 23 0.35 -31.21 24.98
C HIS A 23 0.19 -29.83 24.35
N PRO A 24 0.59 -29.53 23.10
CA PRO A 24 0.35 -28.23 22.51
C PRO A 24 -1.15 -27.93 22.34
N ILE A 25 -2.05 -28.92 22.25
CA ILE A 25 -3.50 -28.70 22.22
C ILE A 25 -4.07 -28.37 23.61
N LEU A 26 -3.58 -29.02 24.67
CA LEU A 26 -4.04 -28.76 26.04
C LEU A 26 -3.35 -27.57 26.70
N THR A 27 -2.09 -27.31 26.38
CA THR A 27 -1.30 -26.19 26.93
C THR A 27 -1.33 -24.96 26.05
N ARG A 28 -1.68 -25.07 24.76
CA ARG A 28 -2.49 -24.00 24.16
C ARG A 28 -3.84 -24.11 24.83
N LYS A 29 -3.92 -23.57 26.05
CA LYS A 29 -5.12 -22.87 26.47
C LYS A 29 -5.45 -22.06 25.23
N HIS A 30 -6.52 -22.42 24.54
CA HIS A 30 -7.18 -21.49 23.69
C HIS A 30 -7.43 -20.31 24.62
N ALA A 31 -6.50 -19.35 24.63
CA ALA A 31 -6.91 -17.98 24.57
C ALA A 31 -7.88 -18.03 23.42
N TRP A 32 -9.16 -18.17 23.77
CA TRP A 32 -10.26 -17.71 22.97
C TRP A 32 -9.89 -16.25 22.77
N VAL A 33 -8.97 -16.01 21.83
CA VAL A 33 -8.71 -14.72 21.26
C VAL A 33 -10.01 -14.55 20.52
N ARG A 34 -11.02 -14.05 21.24
CA ARG A 34 -12.13 -13.37 20.60
C ARG A 34 -11.42 -12.51 19.59
N PRO A 35 -11.63 -12.71 18.28
CA PRO A 35 -11.02 -11.85 17.28
C PRO A 35 -11.27 -10.45 17.80
N THR A 36 -10.18 -9.75 18.11
CA THR A 36 -10.29 -8.40 18.64
C THR A 36 -11.15 -7.64 17.64
N ASN A 37 -11.88 -6.61 18.09
CA ASN A 37 -12.71 -5.83 17.18
C ASN A 37 -11.90 -5.41 15.91
N LYS A 38 -10.60 -5.16 16.10
CA LYS A 38 -9.58 -4.98 15.06
C LYS A 38 -9.49 -6.15 14.05
N ALA A 39 -9.25 -7.38 14.49
CA ALA A 39 -9.15 -8.53 13.57
C ALA A 39 -10.44 -8.81 12.79
N ARG A 40 -11.61 -8.52 13.38
CA ARG A 40 -12.89 -8.66 12.70
C ARG A 40 -13.10 -7.55 11.65
N SER A 41 -12.79 -6.31 12.00
CA SER A 41 -12.91 -5.17 11.07
C SER A 41 -11.92 -5.26 9.91
N THR A 42 -10.71 -5.78 10.11
CA THR A 42 -9.76 -6.02 9.00
C THR A 42 -10.30 -7.05 8.01
N ILE A 43 -10.92 -8.13 8.49
CA ILE A 43 -11.52 -9.15 7.60
C ILE A 43 -12.67 -8.54 6.80
N GLU A 44 -13.58 -7.83 7.47
CA GLU A 44 -14.74 -7.19 6.82
C GLU A 44 -14.31 -6.17 5.75
N LEU A 45 -13.32 -5.32 6.05
CA LEU A 45 -12.81 -4.35 5.09
C LEU A 45 -12.07 -5.02 3.93
N THR A 46 -11.37 -6.13 4.18
CA THR A 46 -10.71 -6.91 3.12
C THR A 46 -11.73 -7.48 2.16
N GLU A 47 -12.83 -8.04 2.68
CA GLU A 47 -13.95 -8.54 1.86
C GLU A 47 -14.58 -7.41 1.02
N GLN A 48 -14.82 -6.24 1.62
CA GLN A 48 -15.33 -5.07 0.90
C GLN A 48 -14.39 -4.62 -0.22
N LYS A 49 -13.08 -4.61 0.02
CA LYS A 49 -12.06 -4.28 -0.98
C LYS A 49 -12.11 -5.24 -2.17
N GLU A 50 -12.14 -6.55 -1.93
CA GLU A 50 -12.24 -7.55 -3.00
C GLU A 50 -13.54 -7.40 -3.81
N GLN A 51 -14.65 -7.08 -3.14
CA GLN A 51 -15.92 -6.80 -3.82
C GLN A 51 -15.85 -5.56 -4.71
N LEU A 52 -15.29 -4.45 -4.23
CA LEU A 52 -15.12 -3.22 -5.02
C LEU A 52 -14.20 -3.45 -6.22
N TYR A 53 -13.10 -4.20 -6.05
CA TYR A 53 -12.19 -4.52 -7.14
C TYR A 53 -12.83 -5.43 -8.19
N SER A 54 -13.62 -6.41 -7.76
CA SER A 54 -14.42 -7.22 -8.67
C SER A 54 -15.40 -6.37 -9.47
N SER A 55 -16.09 -5.42 -8.80
CA SER A 55 -17.01 -4.49 -9.46
C SER A 55 -16.30 -3.58 -10.47
N LEU A 56 -15.12 -3.05 -10.14
CA LEU A 56 -14.33 -2.22 -11.05
C LEU A 56 -13.90 -3.01 -12.29
N ARG A 57 -13.48 -4.26 -12.09
CA ARG A 57 -13.11 -5.17 -13.16
C ARG A 57 -14.29 -5.48 -14.07
N GLU A 58 -15.46 -5.81 -13.52
CA GLU A 58 -16.67 -6.05 -14.31
C GLU A 58 -17.08 -4.80 -15.10
N LEU A 59 -17.03 -3.62 -14.47
CA LEU A 59 -17.32 -2.34 -15.14
C LEU A 59 -16.39 -2.10 -16.35
N SER A 60 -15.08 -2.34 -16.17
CA SER A 60 -14.11 -2.24 -17.27
C SER A 60 -14.35 -3.25 -18.38
N PHE A 61 -14.84 -4.45 -18.02
CA PHE A 61 -15.18 -5.48 -18.99
C PHE A 61 -16.43 -5.10 -19.78
N ASP A 62 -17.48 -4.63 -19.13
CA ASP A 62 -18.70 -4.17 -19.80
C ASP A 62 -18.44 -2.98 -20.74
N HIS A 63 -17.53 -2.07 -20.36
CA HIS A 63 -17.06 -1.00 -21.25
C HIS A 63 -16.32 -1.55 -22.47
N SER A 64 -15.40 -2.49 -22.28
CA SER A 64 -14.64 -3.13 -23.38
C SER A 64 -15.54 -3.89 -24.36
N LEU A 65 -16.70 -4.37 -23.90
CA LEU A 65 -17.72 -5.01 -24.70
C LEU A 65 -18.69 -4.02 -25.37
N GLY A 66 -18.57 -2.71 -25.09
CA GLY A 66 -19.44 -1.66 -25.61
C GLY A 66 -20.86 -1.69 -25.05
N LYS A 67 -21.09 -2.32 -23.89
CA LYS A 67 -22.42 -2.37 -23.23
C LYS A 67 -22.79 -1.06 -22.55
N ILE A 68 -21.80 -0.25 -22.18
CA ILE A 68 -21.95 1.02 -21.48
C ILE A 68 -21.21 2.14 -22.23
N SER A 69 -21.71 3.37 -22.10
CA SER A 69 -21.11 4.53 -22.76
C SER A 69 -19.83 4.98 -22.04
N ASP A 70 -18.94 5.69 -22.75
CA ASP A 70 -17.71 6.24 -22.16
C ASP A 70 -17.99 7.20 -21.00
N ALA A 71 -19.06 8.01 -21.12
CA ALA A 71 -19.45 8.98 -20.11
C ALA A 71 -19.96 8.31 -18.82
N ASP A 72 -20.77 7.26 -18.97
CA ASP A 72 -21.28 6.49 -17.83
C ASP A 72 -20.17 5.68 -17.16
N PHE A 73 -19.28 5.10 -17.96
CA PHE A 73 -18.10 4.37 -17.47
C PHE A 73 -17.22 5.26 -16.59
N GLU A 74 -16.86 6.44 -17.07
CA GLU A 74 -15.97 7.34 -16.32
C GLU A 74 -16.61 7.79 -14.99
N THR A 75 -17.91 8.12 -15.02
CA THR A 75 -18.65 8.51 -13.81
C THR A 75 -18.67 7.38 -12.78
N LEU A 76 -19.05 6.17 -13.20
CA LEU A 76 -19.11 5.00 -12.31
C LEU A 76 -17.73 4.58 -11.80
N ARG A 77 -16.70 4.70 -12.64
CA ARG A 77 -15.31 4.38 -12.27
C ARG A 77 -14.83 5.30 -11.15
N ILE A 78 -15.00 6.61 -11.31
CA ILE A 78 -14.58 7.59 -10.30
C ILE A 78 -15.24 7.30 -8.95
N ASP A 79 -16.55 7.01 -8.95
CA ASP A 79 -17.30 6.72 -7.72
C ASP A 79 -16.81 5.42 -7.03
N LEU A 80 -16.56 4.36 -7.80
CA LEU A 80 -16.04 3.09 -7.28
C LEU A 80 -14.59 3.21 -6.78
N GLU A 81 -13.74 3.94 -7.50
CA GLU A 81 -12.36 4.21 -7.09
C GLU A 81 -12.32 5.02 -5.79
N ALA A 82 -13.19 6.04 -5.65
CA ALA A 82 -13.30 6.82 -4.43
C ALA A 82 -13.71 5.95 -3.21
N GLN A 83 -14.63 5.00 -3.41
CA GLN A 83 -15.01 4.03 -2.38
C GLN A 83 -13.84 3.10 -2.03
N ALA A 84 -13.15 2.56 -3.04
CA ALA A 84 -12.00 1.67 -2.84
C ALA A 84 -10.87 2.37 -2.07
N LEU A 85 -10.54 3.61 -2.43
CA LEU A 85 -9.55 4.43 -1.72
C LEU A 85 -9.93 4.66 -0.26
N THR A 86 -11.22 4.83 0.03
CA THR A 86 -11.71 5.00 1.40
C THR A 86 -11.54 3.72 2.22
N THR A 87 -11.91 2.57 1.66
CA THR A 87 -11.72 1.26 2.30
C THR A 87 -10.25 0.94 2.53
N LEU A 88 -9.38 1.23 1.57
CA LEU A 88 -7.93 1.02 1.70
C LEU A 88 -7.34 1.86 2.84
N LYS A 89 -7.68 3.16 2.93
CA LYS A 89 -7.23 4.02 4.04
C LYS A 89 -7.65 3.48 5.41
N GLN A 90 -8.84 2.88 5.50
CA GLN A 90 -9.31 2.26 6.73
C GLN A 90 -8.52 1.00 7.06
N LEU A 91 -8.19 0.18 6.07
CA LEU A 91 -7.29 -0.99 6.24
C LEU A 91 -5.90 -0.55 6.68
N ASP A 92 -5.29 0.41 6.00
CA ASP A 92 -3.97 0.94 6.33
C ASP A 92 -3.94 1.45 7.77
N GLY A 93 -4.97 2.20 8.20
CA GLY A 93 -5.07 2.68 9.57
C GLY A 93 -5.25 1.58 10.62
N LEU A 94 -5.79 0.42 10.25
CA LEU A 94 -5.84 -0.75 11.11
C LEU A 94 -4.52 -1.53 11.08
N GLU A 95 -3.84 -1.62 9.94
CA GLU A 95 -2.59 -2.38 9.83
C GLU A 95 -1.37 -1.62 10.38
N ALA A 96 -1.40 -0.28 10.33
CA ALA A 96 -0.32 0.57 10.82
C ALA A 96 -0.02 0.30 12.30
N GLY A 97 1.21 -0.12 12.56
CA GLY A 97 1.78 -0.18 13.90
C GLY A 97 2.23 1.20 14.37
N PRO A 98 2.49 1.38 15.68
CA PRO A 98 3.05 2.63 16.20
C PRO A 98 4.39 3.02 15.57
N ALA A 99 5.17 2.05 15.06
CA ALA A 99 6.41 2.32 14.34
C ALA A 99 6.19 2.88 12.93
N ASP A 100 5.13 2.46 12.24
CA ASP A 100 4.82 2.90 10.87
C ASP A 100 4.34 4.35 10.85
N ALA A 101 3.57 4.76 11.86
CA ALA A 101 3.09 6.14 12.00
C ALA A 101 4.24 7.16 12.16
N ASP A 102 5.31 6.81 12.87
CA ASP A 102 6.48 7.68 13.05
C ASP A 102 7.30 7.79 11.75
N LEU A 103 7.40 6.70 10.98
CA LEU A 103 8.05 6.68 9.66
C LEU A 103 7.27 7.54 8.66
N ASP A 104 5.95 7.39 8.60
CA ASP A 104 5.08 8.17 7.72
C ASP A 104 5.17 9.67 8.05
N ALA A 105 5.21 10.04 9.33
CA ALA A 105 5.36 11.41 9.77
C ALA A 105 6.72 12.01 9.33
N GLN A 106 7.80 11.24 9.41
CA GLN A 106 9.12 11.65 8.92
C GLN A 106 9.12 11.85 7.40
N ILE A 107 8.53 10.92 6.64
CA ILE A 107 8.43 11.02 5.17
C ILE A 107 7.66 12.29 4.76
N VAL A 108 6.53 12.58 5.44
CA VAL A 108 5.75 13.80 5.16
C VAL A 108 6.52 15.07 5.51
N ALA A 109 7.31 15.05 6.59
CA ALA A 109 8.17 16.17 6.95
C ALA A 109 9.27 16.40 5.90
N ASP A 110 9.89 15.34 5.41
CA ASP A 110 10.91 15.39 4.36
C ASP A 110 10.32 15.92 3.05
N LEU A 111 9.16 15.42 2.61
CA LEU A 111 8.48 15.92 1.41
C LEU A 111 8.16 17.41 1.50
N ARG A 112 7.68 17.89 2.66
CA ARG A 112 7.44 19.33 2.87
C ARG A 112 8.72 20.14 2.77
N SER A 113 9.85 19.62 3.24
CA SER A 113 11.13 20.31 3.10
C SER A 113 11.58 20.43 1.63
N VAL A 114 11.23 19.46 0.78
CA VAL A 114 11.54 19.47 -0.66
C VAL A 114 10.58 20.38 -1.45
N GLN A 115 9.30 20.45 -1.06
CA GLN A 115 8.29 21.19 -1.82
C GLN A 115 8.34 22.72 -1.60
N VAL A 116 9.06 23.20 -0.58
CA VAL A 116 9.27 24.64 -0.33
C VAL A 116 10.23 25.28 -1.35
N GLU A 117 10.91 24.49 -2.19
CA GLU A 117 11.76 25.00 -3.28
C GLU A 117 11.08 25.08 -4.65
N SER A 118 9.74 24.96 -4.72
CA SER A 118 8.99 25.33 -5.92
C SER A 118 8.38 26.72 -5.70
N PRO A 119 9.05 27.81 -6.10
CA PRO A 119 8.44 29.13 -6.06
C PRO A 119 7.25 29.13 -7.00
N GLU A 120 6.11 29.44 -6.41
CA GLU A 120 4.86 29.73 -7.05
C GLU A 120 5.02 30.72 -8.21
N GLU A 121 4.19 30.48 -9.21
CA GLU A 121 3.73 31.44 -10.21
C GLU A 121 3.55 32.83 -9.58
N GLY A 122 4.34 33.83 -9.99
CA GLY A 122 4.01 35.23 -9.67
C GLY A 122 5.13 36.24 -9.43
N ALA A 123 6.42 35.90 -9.56
CA ALA A 123 7.49 36.90 -9.47
C ALA A 123 8.06 37.26 -10.85
N ALA A 124 7.68 38.43 -11.35
CA ALA A 124 8.21 39.05 -12.57
C ALA A 124 9.76 39.15 -12.56
N PRO A 125 10.41 39.15 -13.75
CA PRO A 125 11.74 38.59 -13.91
C PRO A 125 12.85 39.60 -13.63
N ALA A 126 13.60 39.38 -12.56
CA ALA A 126 14.94 39.94 -12.45
C ALA A 126 15.92 39.05 -13.26
N ALA A 127 16.13 39.44 -14.53
CA ALA A 127 17.02 38.85 -15.53
C ALA A 127 16.71 37.39 -15.90
N ALA A 128 15.70 37.21 -16.77
CA ALA A 128 15.41 35.93 -17.41
C ALA A 128 16.52 35.60 -18.43
N ASN A 129 17.38 34.64 -18.09
CA ASN A 129 18.11 33.91 -19.12
C ASN A 129 17.10 33.04 -19.87
N PHE A 130 17.10 33.08 -21.20
CA PHE A 130 16.25 32.22 -22.02
C PHE A 130 17.05 31.02 -22.52
N CYS A 131 16.36 29.92 -22.81
CA CYS A 131 16.99 28.77 -23.42
C CYS A 131 17.47 29.08 -24.84
N PRO A 132 18.76 28.88 -25.17
CA PRO A 132 19.29 29.17 -26.50
C PRO A 132 18.77 28.20 -27.57
N ALA A 133 18.24 27.04 -27.18
CA ALA A 133 17.73 26.04 -28.12
C ALA A 133 16.24 26.21 -28.45
N CYS A 134 15.41 26.59 -27.47
CA CYS A 134 13.94 26.64 -27.65
C CYS A 134 13.26 27.95 -27.19
N GLY A 135 14.00 28.89 -26.59
CA GLY A 135 13.46 30.18 -26.16
C GLY A 135 12.64 30.19 -24.87
N THR A 136 12.49 29.05 -24.17
CA THR A 136 11.76 29.00 -22.88
C THR A 136 12.54 29.72 -21.77
N ALA A 137 11.84 30.43 -20.87
CA ALA A 137 12.45 31.11 -19.73
C ALA A 137 13.12 30.11 -18.77
N ARG A 138 14.36 30.41 -18.36
CA ARG A 138 15.13 29.58 -17.41
C ARG A 138 14.95 30.08 -15.99
N GLN A 139 14.59 29.18 -15.08
CA GLN A 139 14.73 29.40 -13.63
C GLN A 139 16.19 29.21 -13.18
N ARG A 140 16.67 30.02 -12.23
CA ARG A 140 18.08 30.07 -11.81
C ARG A 140 18.64 28.72 -11.32
N SER A 141 17.79 27.87 -10.73
CA SER A 141 18.14 26.54 -10.22
C SER A 141 18.17 25.44 -11.30
N HIS A 142 17.61 25.67 -12.48
CA HIS A 142 17.52 24.64 -13.52
C HIS A 142 18.86 24.45 -14.23
N LYS A 143 19.37 23.21 -14.22
CA LYS A 143 20.56 22.78 -14.99
C LYS A 143 20.22 22.40 -16.44
N PHE A 144 18.95 22.06 -16.71
CA PHE A 144 18.42 21.67 -18.02
C PHE A 144 17.12 22.42 -18.30
N CYS A 145 16.79 22.64 -19.58
CA CYS A 145 15.53 23.23 -19.98
C CYS A 145 14.37 22.24 -19.78
N ALA A 146 13.31 22.66 -19.09
CA ALA A 146 12.13 21.81 -18.84
C ALA A 146 11.28 21.52 -20.09
N HIS A 147 11.45 22.30 -21.18
CA HIS A 147 10.68 22.12 -22.42
C HIS A 147 11.44 21.26 -23.46
N CYS A 148 12.73 21.54 -23.71
CA CYS A 148 13.48 20.88 -24.78
C CYS A 148 14.62 19.97 -24.29
N GLY A 149 14.89 19.94 -22.98
CA GLY A 149 15.92 19.08 -22.39
C GLY A 149 17.37 19.55 -22.57
N SER A 150 17.63 20.65 -23.27
CA SER A 150 19.00 21.14 -23.47
C SER A 150 19.64 21.57 -22.15
N ALA A 151 20.87 21.15 -21.90
CA ALA A 151 21.66 21.58 -20.75
C ALA A 151 22.01 23.07 -20.87
N PHE A 152 21.96 23.79 -19.75
CA PHE A 152 22.48 25.15 -19.67
C PHE A 152 23.98 25.09 -19.33
N ALA A 153 24.81 25.79 -20.10
CA ALA A 153 26.23 25.91 -19.78
C ALA A 153 26.38 26.59 -18.42
N THR A 154 26.90 25.86 -17.43
CA THR A 154 27.21 26.41 -16.11
C THR A 154 28.37 27.39 -16.26
N VAL A 155 28.14 28.66 -15.96
CA VAL A 155 29.23 29.62 -15.79
C VAL A 155 29.98 29.22 -14.53
N SER A 156 31.25 28.84 -14.71
CA SER A 156 32.25 28.60 -13.69
C SER A 156 32.52 29.84 -12.84
#